data_AF-A0AAW1JL65-F1
#
_entry.id   AF-A0AAW1JL65-F1
#
_cell.length_a   1.000
_cell.length_b   1.000
_cell.length_c   1.000
_cell.angle_alpha   90.00
_cell.angle_beta   90.00
_cell.angle_gamma   90.00
#
_symmetry.space_group_name_H-M   'P 1'
#
loop_
_entity.id
_entity.type
_entity.pdbx_description
1 polymer ?
#
loop_
_entity_poly.entity_id
_entity_poly.type
_entity_poly.pdbx_seq_one_letter_code
_entity_poly.pdbx_strand_id
1 'polypeptide(L)'
;MLPFTDPLKLITIDRFMVNNPGMQPLDVAFYRSLKTYYDQACDRFMVNNPGKVITDRKIRHIFGEAYLKAATLEITINGFQRIGIEPYNPDIFSDIDFVPACVSERPLSAGRTETEDADWNSSDDEPLINLQIKFLQLI
;
A
#
# COMPACT_ATOMS: atom_id res chain seq x y z
N MET A 1 -24.48 -24.34 2.80
CA MET A 1 -23.56 -25.20 2.04
C MET A 1 -22.87 -24.27 1.05
N LEU A 2 -21.68 -23.77 1.39
CA LEU A 2 -20.92 -22.82 0.58
C LEU A 2 -19.99 -23.59 -0.38
N PRO A 3 -19.91 -23.23 -1.66
CA PRO A 3 -18.71 -23.45 -2.42
C PRO A 3 -17.91 -22.14 -2.46
N PHE A 4 -16.95 -22.02 -1.54
CA PHE A 4 -15.79 -21.15 -1.74
C PHE A 4 -14.82 -21.91 -2.66
N THR A 5 -15.07 -21.83 -3.96
CA THR A 5 -14.24 -22.45 -4.99
C THR A 5 -13.63 -21.34 -5.83
N ASP A 6 -12.50 -20.78 -5.38
CA ASP A 6 -11.46 -20.28 -6.28
C ASP A 6 -10.17 -20.03 -5.50
N PRO A 7 -9.16 -20.93 -5.58
CA PRO A 7 -7.85 -20.71 -4.97
C PRO A 7 -7.08 -19.54 -5.58
N LEU A 8 -7.58 -18.97 -6.68
CA LEU A 8 -7.00 -17.81 -7.37
C LEU A 8 -7.43 -16.46 -6.79
N LYS A 9 -8.46 -16.42 -5.93
CA LYS A 9 -8.90 -15.18 -5.25
C LYS A 9 -7.88 -14.62 -4.27
N LEU A 10 -7.02 -15.47 -3.70
CA LEU A 10 -5.97 -15.02 -2.76
C LEU A 10 -4.67 -14.58 -3.46
N ILE A 11 -4.45 -15.00 -4.71
CA ILE A 11 -3.19 -14.76 -5.45
C ILE A 11 -3.35 -13.58 -6.42
N THR A 12 -4.55 -13.38 -6.93
CA THR A 12 -4.84 -12.19 -7.72
C THR A 12 -5.02 -11.05 -6.73
N ILE A 13 -4.14 -10.04 -6.80
CA ILE A 13 -4.41 -8.72 -6.22
C ILE A 13 -5.68 -8.25 -6.92
N ASP A 14 -6.84 -8.62 -6.37
CA ASP A 14 -8.11 -8.23 -6.92
C ASP A 14 -8.08 -6.71 -6.92
N ARG A 15 -8.46 -6.08 -8.04
CA ARG A 15 -8.28 -4.63 -8.26
C ARG A 15 -8.99 -3.77 -7.20
N PHE A 16 -9.81 -4.42 -6.37
CA PHE A 16 -10.59 -3.88 -5.26
C PHE A 16 -9.92 -3.98 -3.89
N MET A 17 -8.88 -4.81 -3.72
CA MET A 17 -8.03 -4.87 -2.51
C MET A 17 -7.19 -3.59 -2.32
N VAL A 18 -7.17 -2.70 -3.33
CA VAL A 18 -6.41 -1.44 -3.32
C VAL A 18 -6.91 -0.44 -2.27
N ASN A 19 -8.17 -0.56 -1.83
CA ASN A 19 -8.80 0.43 -0.93
C ASN A 19 -8.84 0.01 0.55
N ASN A 20 -8.30 -1.16 0.92
CA ASN A 20 -8.17 -1.59 2.31
C ASN A 20 -6.69 -1.78 2.69
N PRO A 21 -6.08 -0.84 3.44
CA PRO A 21 -4.66 -0.90 3.81
C PRO A 21 -4.35 -2.07 4.75
N GLY A 22 -5.36 -2.69 5.36
CA GLY A 22 -5.19 -3.86 6.23
C GLY A 22 -4.94 -5.18 5.49
N MET A 23 -5.15 -5.21 4.17
CA MET A 23 -5.01 -6.43 3.35
C MET A 23 -3.79 -6.37 2.44
N GLN A 24 -3.19 -5.19 2.23
CA GLN A 24 -2.03 -5.05 1.37
C GLN A 24 -0.73 -5.41 2.13
N PRO A 25 0.07 -6.35 1.63
CA PRO A 25 1.32 -6.74 2.27
C PRO A 25 2.27 -5.55 2.48
N LEU A 26 2.35 -4.65 1.51
CA LEU A 26 3.21 -3.47 1.59
C LEU A 26 2.77 -2.51 2.70
N ASP A 27 1.47 -2.27 2.82
CA ASP A 27 0.92 -1.35 3.83
C ASP A 27 1.05 -1.92 5.25
N VAL A 28 0.72 -3.20 5.40
CA VAL A 28 0.73 -3.89 6.69
C VAL A 28 2.16 -4.13 7.18
N ALA A 29 3.05 -4.61 6.31
CA ALA A 29 4.42 -4.96 6.68
C ALA A 29 5.28 -3.69 6.79
N PHE A 30 5.37 -2.95 5.70
CA PHE A 30 6.43 -1.96 5.53
C PHE A 30 5.98 -0.55 5.90
N TYR A 31 4.88 -0.04 5.35
CA TYR A 31 4.48 1.36 5.55
C TYR A 31 4.15 1.68 7.01
N ARG A 32 3.45 0.79 7.72
CA ARG A 32 3.19 0.96 9.16
C ARG A 32 4.48 1.13 9.97
N SER A 33 5.48 0.31 9.66
CA SER A 33 6.78 0.36 10.33
C SER A 33 7.56 1.62 9.93
N LEU A 34 7.57 1.95 8.64
CA LEU A 34 8.21 3.16 8.12
C LEU A 34 7.66 4.42 8.77
N LYS A 35 6.33 4.55 8.86
CA LYS A 35 5.69 5.69 9.53
C LYS A 35 6.17 5.81 10.98
N THR A 36 6.16 4.70 11.70
CA THR A 36 6.56 4.66 13.12
C THR A 36 8.02 5.09 13.29
N TYR A 37 8.94 4.56 12.48
CA TYR A 37 10.35 4.94 12.57
C TYR A 37 10.62 6.36 12.08
N TYR A 38 9.85 6.85 11.11
CA TYR A 38 9.95 8.21 10.63
C TYR A 38 9.52 9.21 11.71
N ASP A 39 8.42 8.94 12.41
CA ASP A 39 7.95 9.76 13.54
C ASP A 39 9.03 9.80 14.65
N GLN A 40 9.58 8.64 15.02
CA GLN A 40 10.68 8.57 15.99
C GLN A 40 11.96 9.29 15.56
N ALA A 41 12.30 9.25 14.27
CA ALA A 41 13.47 9.94 13.73
C ALA A 41 13.25 11.46 13.71
N CYS A 42 12.03 11.92 13.42
CA CYS A 42 11.63 13.31 13.57
C CYS A 42 11.78 13.78 15.03
N ASP A 43 11.21 13.04 15.98
CA ASP A 43 11.28 13.39 17.41
C ASP A 43 12.73 13.49 17.90
N ARG A 44 13.56 12.50 17.53
CA ARG A 44 14.99 12.49 17.85
C ARG A 44 15.72 13.68 17.23
N PHE A 45 15.38 14.05 16.01
CA PHE A 45 15.95 15.22 15.37
C PHE A 45 15.61 16.51 16.15
N MET A 46 14.34 16.68 16.53
CA MET A 46 13.86 17.84 17.28
C MET A 46 14.52 17.97 18.65
N VAL A 47 14.69 16.86 19.38
CA VAL A 47 15.39 16.82 20.68
C VAL A 47 16.86 17.21 20.53
N ASN A 48 17.54 16.70 19.51
CA ASN A 48 18.96 16.98 19.27
C ASN A 48 19.22 18.37 18.66
N ASN A 49 18.19 19.03 18.14
CA ASN A 49 18.30 20.30 17.44
C ASN A 49 17.22 21.29 17.90
N PRO A 50 17.27 21.72 19.18
CA PRO A 50 16.27 22.64 19.72
C PRO A 50 16.22 23.94 18.91
N GLY A 51 15.00 24.39 18.60
CA GLY A 51 14.76 25.63 17.84
C GLY A 51 15.04 25.55 16.33
N LYS A 52 15.40 24.37 15.78
CA LYS A 52 15.57 24.19 14.33
C LYS A 52 14.35 23.50 13.73
N VAL A 53 13.94 23.99 12.57
CA VAL A 53 12.86 23.38 11.77
C VAL A 53 13.43 22.31 10.84
N ILE A 54 12.65 21.25 10.61
CA ILE A 54 12.97 20.23 9.62
C ILE A 54 12.81 20.83 8.21
N THR A 55 13.92 21.01 7.50
CA THR A 55 13.95 21.45 6.10
C THR A 55 13.97 20.26 5.14
N ASP A 56 13.67 20.46 3.85
CA ASP A 56 13.70 19.39 2.81
C ASP A 56 15.00 18.57 2.89
N ARG A 57 16.15 19.26 2.95
CA ARG A 57 17.45 18.60 2.99
C ARG A 57 17.58 17.65 4.18
N LYS A 58 16.91 17.97 5.29
CA LYS A 58 16.93 17.18 6.52
C LYS A 58 15.92 16.03 6.48
N ILE A 59 14.77 16.23 5.83
CA ILE A 59 13.79 15.16 5.57
C ILE A 59 14.47 13.97 4.88
N ARG A 60 15.29 14.20 3.85
CA ARG A 60 15.99 13.11 3.15
C ARG A 60 16.84 12.25 4.08
N HIS A 61 17.51 12.87 5.05
CA HIS A 61 18.34 12.17 6.02
C HIS A 61 17.51 11.40 7.05
N ILE A 62 16.48 12.04 7.62
CA ILE A 62 15.55 11.44 8.58
C ILE A 62 14.82 10.25 7.93
N PHE A 63 14.35 10.43 6.70
CA PHE A 63 13.71 9.39 5.91
C PHE A 63 14.65 8.22 5.63
N GLY A 64 15.91 8.48 5.23
CA GLY A 64 16.89 7.42 5.02
C GLY A 64 17.15 6.59 6.28
N GLU A 65 17.25 7.22 7.45
CA GLU A 65 17.40 6.51 8.72
C GLU A 65 16.18 5.63 9.04
N ALA A 66 14.97 6.20 8.87
CA ALA A 66 13.72 5.48 9.10
C ALA A 66 13.53 4.31 8.13
N TYR A 67 13.87 4.52 6.85
CA TYR A 67 13.76 3.52 5.79
C TYR A 67 14.64 2.31 6.07
N LEU A 68 15.90 2.53 6.45
CA LEU A 68 16.83 1.43 6.79
C LEU A 68 16.34 0.60 7.99
N LYS A 69 15.65 1.22 8.95
CA LYS A 69 15.03 0.51 10.08
C LYS A 69 13.77 -0.25 9.69
N ALA A 70 12.98 0.31 8.78
CA ALA A 70 11.74 -0.30 8.29
C ALA A 70 12.00 -1.46 7.32
N ALA A 71 13.04 -1.36 6.49
CA ALA A 71 13.36 -2.32 5.43
C ALA A 71 14.14 -3.53 5.95
N THR A 72 13.67 -4.12 7.06
CA THR A 72 14.27 -5.35 7.61
C THR A 72 13.48 -6.58 7.20
N LEU A 73 14.18 -7.71 7.11
CA LEU A 73 13.55 -9.00 6.79
C LEU A 73 12.53 -9.40 7.85
N GLU A 74 12.81 -9.10 9.13
CA GLU A 74 11.91 -9.40 10.24
C GLU A 74 10.54 -8.72 10.08
N ILE A 75 10.54 -7.43 9.76
CA ILE A 75 9.30 -6.66 9.52
C ILE A 75 8.53 -7.24 8.33
N THR A 76 9.25 -7.60 7.28
CA THR A 76 8.67 -8.20 6.08
C THR A 76 8.03 -9.56 6.38
N ILE A 77 8.73 -10.46 7.08
CA ILE A 77 8.25 -11.79 7.46
C ILE A 77 7.03 -11.69 8.37
N ASN A 78 7.10 -10.87 9.41
CA ASN A 78 5.98 -10.66 10.33
C ASN A 78 4.76 -10.07 9.61
N GLY A 79 4.99 -9.18 8.64
CA GLY A 79 3.94 -8.63 7.80
C GLY A 79 3.23 -9.69 6.96
N PHE A 80 3.99 -10.59 6.30
CA PHE A 80 3.43 -11.71 5.52
C PHE A 80 2.69 -12.72 6.39
N GLN A 81 3.16 -12.98 7.60
CA GLN A 81 2.47 -13.82 8.57
C GLN A 81 1.14 -13.20 9.00
N ARG A 82 1.14 -11.89 9.24
CA ARG A 82 -0.04 -11.16 9.73
C ARG A 82 -1.19 -11.13 8.73
N ILE A 83 -0.89 -11.18 7.44
CA ILE A 83 -1.90 -11.26 6.37
C ILE A 83 -2.16 -12.71 5.90
N GLY A 84 -1.47 -13.70 6.47
CA GLY A 84 -1.71 -15.11 6.18
C GLY A 84 -1.25 -15.54 4.81
N ILE A 85 -0.22 -14.89 4.26
CA ILE A 85 0.44 -15.36 3.03
C ILE A 85 1.42 -16.48 3.36
N GLU A 86 2.24 -16.30 4.41
CA GLU A 86 3.23 -17.30 4.83
C GLU A 86 3.33 -17.33 6.37
N PRO A 87 2.88 -18.40 7.04
CA PRO A 87 2.18 -19.55 6.46
C PRO A 87 0.80 -19.14 5.93
N TYR A 88 0.35 -19.81 4.87
CA TYR A 88 -0.97 -19.58 4.27
C TYR A 88 -2.10 -19.80 5.28
N ASN A 89 -2.89 -18.75 5.55
CA ASN A 89 -4.04 -18.79 6.44
C ASN A 89 -5.17 -17.89 5.92
N PRO A 90 -6.22 -18.45 5.29
CA PRO A 90 -7.32 -17.67 4.72
C PRO A 90 -8.29 -17.15 5.79
N ASP A 91 -8.25 -17.70 7.01
CA ASP A 91 -9.20 -17.36 8.09
C ASP A 91 -8.81 -16.07 8.85
N ILE A 92 -7.77 -15.37 8.40
CA ILE A 92 -7.30 -14.11 9.02
C ILE A 92 -8.24 -12.94 8.77
N PHE A 93 -8.91 -12.93 7.62
CA PHE A 93 -9.85 -11.87 7.24
C PHE A 93 -11.28 -12.39 7.31
N SER A 94 -12.17 -11.57 7.85
CA SER A 94 -13.60 -11.85 7.91
C SER A 94 -14.32 -11.27 6.70
N ASP A 95 -15.54 -11.74 6.40
CA ASP A 95 -16.37 -11.21 5.29
C ASP A 95 -16.53 -9.68 5.35
N ILE A 96 -16.49 -9.08 6.55
CA ILE A 96 -16.59 -7.64 6.78
C ILE A 96 -15.38 -6.90 6.18
N ASP A 97 -14.19 -7.49 6.24
CA ASP A 97 -12.95 -6.90 5.72
C ASP A 97 -12.94 -6.79 4.18
N PHE A 98 -13.80 -7.59 3.53
CA PHE A 98 -14.03 -7.57 2.08
C PHE A 98 -15.17 -6.65 1.64
N VAL A 99 -15.99 -6.10 2.56
CA VAL A 99 -17.09 -5.18 2.24
C VAL A 99 -16.66 -3.97 1.38
N PRO A 100 -15.49 -3.35 1.59
CA PRO A 100 -15.01 -2.27 0.72
C PRO A 100 -14.84 -2.67 -0.75
N ALA A 101 -14.63 -3.95 -1.04
CA ALA A 101 -14.52 -4.44 -2.41
C ALA A 101 -15.87 -4.46 -3.13
N CYS A 102 -16.96 -4.80 -2.41
CA CYS A 102 -18.31 -4.92 -2.98
C CYS A 102 -18.91 -3.58 -3.46
N VAL A 103 -18.54 -2.45 -2.84
CA VAL A 103 -19.10 -1.12 -3.16
C VAL A 103 -18.54 -0.56 -4.47
N SER A 104 -17.39 -1.05 -4.93
CA SER A 104 -16.70 -0.58 -6.13
C SER A 104 -16.94 -1.47 -7.36
N GLU A 105 -17.82 -2.48 -7.25
CA GLU A 105 -18.18 -3.35 -8.37
C GLU A 105 -18.81 -2.53 -9.50
N ARG A 106 -18.00 -2.16 -10.49
CA ARG A 106 -18.51 -1.73 -11.79
C ARG A 106 -18.93 -2.99 -12.54
N PRO A 107 -20.15 -3.06 -13.09
CA PRO A 107 -20.55 -4.21 -13.87
C PRO A 107 -19.54 -4.39 -15.00
N LEU A 108 -18.97 -5.59 -15.10
CA LEU A 108 -18.19 -5.99 -16.26
C LEU A 108 -19.11 -5.85 -17.47
N SER A 109 -18.89 -4.82 -18.28
CA SER A 109 -19.59 -4.70 -19.56
C SER A 109 -19.20 -5.91 -20.40
N ALA A 110 -20.09 -6.90 -20.48
CA ALA A 110 -20.00 -8.00 -21.41
C ALA A 110 -20.07 -7.41 -22.83
N GLY A 111 -18.91 -7.21 -23.45
CA GLY A 111 -18.82 -6.57 -24.75
C GLY A 111 -17.38 -6.26 -25.16
N ARG A 112 -16.52 -7.27 -25.23
CA ARG A 112 -15.36 -7.22 -26.14
C ARG A 112 -15.73 -8.00 -27.39
N THR A 113 -16.24 -7.30 -28.40
CA THR A 113 -15.91 -7.65 -29.78
C THR A 113 -14.57 -7.01 -30.08
N GLU A 114 -13.62 -7.83 -30.49
CA GLU A 114 -12.32 -7.43 -31.02
C GLU A 114 -12.51 -6.45 -32.17
N THR A 115 -11.85 -5.29 -32.11
CA THR A 115 -10.84 -4.80 -33.09
C THR A 115 -10.45 -3.34 -32.79
N GLU A 116 -9.25 -2.97 -33.23
CA GLU A 116 -8.72 -1.60 -33.47
C GLU A 116 -7.90 -0.94 -32.33
N ASP A 117 -6.59 -1.26 -32.38
CA ASP A 117 -5.47 -0.33 -32.54
C ASP A 117 -5.44 0.92 -31.63
N ALA A 118 -4.87 0.78 -30.43
CA ALA A 118 -4.53 1.93 -29.59
C ALA A 118 -3.06 2.33 -29.79
N ASP A 119 -2.89 3.37 -30.60
CA ASP A 119 -1.74 4.26 -30.73
C ASP A 119 -1.18 4.70 -29.36
N TRP A 120 0.05 4.31 -29.06
CA TRP A 120 0.79 4.79 -27.88
C TRP A 120 1.58 6.04 -28.26
N ASN A 121 0.89 7.16 -28.44
CA ASN A 121 1.50 8.48 -28.41
C ASN A 121 0.50 9.51 -27.88
N SER A 122 0.43 9.63 -26.56
CA SER A 122 0.10 10.90 -25.91
C SER A 122 1.13 11.16 -24.84
N SER A 123 2.03 12.11 -25.14
CA SER A 123 2.90 12.75 -24.17
C SER A 123 2.06 13.58 -23.21
N ASP A 124 1.81 13.05 -22.01
CA ASP A 124 1.29 13.86 -20.90
C ASP A 124 2.19 13.67 -19.68
N ASP A 125 3.26 14.46 -19.64
CA ASP A 125 4.06 14.73 -18.45
C ASP A 125 3.19 15.46 -17.41
N GLU A 126 2.44 14.72 -16.58
CA GLU A 126 1.79 15.28 -15.40
C GLU A 126 2.86 15.61 -14.33
N PRO A 127 2.90 16.84 -13.79
CA PRO A 127 3.91 17.21 -12.81
C PRO A 127 3.74 16.42 -11.49
N LEU A 128 4.85 15.85 -11.01
CA LEU A 128 4.98 15.00 -9.81
C LEU A 128 4.32 15.54 -8.53
N ILE A 129 4.03 16.84 -8.47
CA ILE A 129 3.36 17.47 -7.33
C ILE A 129 1.90 17.00 -7.17
N ASN A 130 1.23 16.65 -8.28
CA ASN A 130 -0.14 16.10 -8.25
C ASN A 130 -0.17 14.64 -7.78
N LEU A 131 0.94 13.91 -7.89
CA LEU A 131 1.10 12.56 -7.36
C LEU A 131 1.24 12.56 -5.83
N GLN A 132 1.98 13.52 -5.25
CA GLN A 132 2.11 13.63 -3.79
C GLN A 132 0.79 13.99 -3.09
N ILE A 133 -0.05 14.82 -3.72
CA ILE A 133 -1.37 15.16 -3.18
C ILE A 133 -2.31 13.94 -3.25
N LYS A 134 -2.24 13.14 -4.32
CA LYS A 134 -3.01 11.89 -4.45
C LYS A 134 -2.60 10.83 -3.42
N PHE A 135 -1.32 10.72 -3.09
CA PHE A 135 -0.83 9.77 -2.08
C PHE A 135 -1.28 10.11 -0.65
N LEU A 136 -1.51 11.39 -0.33
CA LEU A 136 -1.96 11.83 1.00
C LEU A 136 -3.49 11.78 1.19
N GLN A 137 -4.26 11.65 0.10
CA GLN A 137 -5.72 11.52 0.16
C GLN A 137 -6.21 10.07 0.18
N LEU A 138 -5.31 9.09 0.08
CA LEU A 138 -5.63 7.66 0.05
C LEU A 138 -5.27 6.92 1.35
N ILE A 139 -4.90 7.67 2.40
CA ILE A 139 -4.71 7.19 3.78
C ILE A 139 -5.76 7.84 4.67
#